data_AF-A0A238D1N6-F1
#
_entry.id   AF-A0A238D1N6-F1
#
_cell.length_a   1.000
_cell.length_b   1.000
_cell.length_c   1.000
_cell.angle_alpha   90.00
_cell.angle_beta   90.00
_cell.angle_gamma   90.00
#
_symmetry.space_group_name_H-M   'P 1'
#
loop_
_entity.id
_entity.type
_entity.pdbx_description
1 polymer ?
#
loop_
_entity_poly.entity_id
_entity_poly.type
_entity_poly.pdbx_seq_one_letter_code
_entity_poly.pdbx_strand_id
1 'polypeptide(L)'
;MQEAEIRLQSIQSMLVAGQRSVHLERHTLLIWGLTGGLLCAMTESVLTSQWIPSSKLRALAVLMWLSFWLGSAALLDHGLTRRARRIRDETVPFAQAQITRAWWLLLGLGVLGSVAFFFYGGGLMIYAMWIVLLGMGTYLFGLFSRSLIEWIGIATILLGIAGLVSGLPLPTTRWLAASCFAIGLPLAGKLGLSTDGGGLAVRVAALGLWLVAVTVPALLISAAPSLASAPAASPVPISALHPGPGEQTVVLPAGTLVAIRLDLDSPLLSASPSAFLPITVDEPILLSLRDGQPDGRYRLPGQPWQSLGDGQLRLNIDHIQVRISGQSADLLVHAAFHATNPTLGLP
;
A
#
# COMPACT_ATOMS: atom_id res chain seq x y z
N MET A 1 48.70 -4.60 24.33
CA MET A 1 48.20 -3.21 24.39
C MET A 1 48.35 -2.49 23.05
N GLN A 2 49.50 -2.63 22.37
CA GLN A 2 49.74 -2.04 21.05
C GLN A 2 48.70 -2.40 19.97
N GLU A 3 48.23 -3.65 19.89
CA GLU A 3 47.15 -4.03 18.95
C GLU A 3 45.81 -3.35 19.24
N ALA A 4 45.51 -3.05 20.51
CA ALA A 4 44.27 -2.40 20.90
C ALA A 4 44.29 -0.91 20.52
N GLU A 5 45.44 -0.24 20.68
CA GLU A 5 45.66 1.13 20.23
C GLU A 5 45.64 1.24 18.70
N ILE A 6 46.22 0.29 17.98
CA ILE A 6 46.18 0.25 16.51
C ILE A 6 44.75 0.06 16.00
N ARG A 7 43.94 -0.79 16.67
CA ARG A 7 42.51 -0.95 16.35
C ARG A 7 41.70 0.30 16.68
N LEU A 8 41.96 0.95 17.81
CA LEU A 8 41.28 2.20 18.17
C LEU A 8 41.65 3.32 17.19
N GLN A 9 42.90 3.45 16.80
CA GLN A 9 43.36 4.43 15.81
C GLN A 9 42.85 4.13 14.41
N SER A 10 42.69 2.87 14.01
CA SER A 10 42.06 2.53 12.73
C SER A 10 40.56 2.81 12.74
N ILE A 11 39.86 2.56 13.84
CA ILE A 11 38.44 2.94 14.03
C ILE A 11 38.29 4.45 14.04
N GLN A 12 39.17 5.16 14.76
CA GLN A 12 39.14 6.60 14.92
C GLN A 12 39.55 7.30 13.62
N SER A 13 40.51 6.78 12.86
CA SER A 13 40.82 7.27 11.51
C SER A 13 39.74 6.93 10.49
N MET A 14 39.06 5.79 10.58
CA MET A 14 37.88 5.49 9.76
C MET A 14 36.70 6.44 10.06
N LEU A 15 36.49 6.78 11.35
CA LEU A 15 35.49 7.76 11.79
C LEU A 15 35.84 9.19 11.37
N VAL A 16 37.12 9.59 11.50
CA VAL A 16 37.61 10.94 11.18
C VAL A 16 37.75 11.16 9.66
N ALA A 17 38.08 10.12 8.89
CA ALA A 17 38.22 10.22 7.43
C ALA A 17 36.89 10.25 6.67
N GLY A 18 35.74 10.06 7.34
CA GLY A 18 34.43 10.04 6.67
C GLY A 18 34.36 9.02 5.53
N GLN A 19 35.16 7.95 5.59
CA GLN A 19 35.12 6.86 4.62
C GLN A 19 33.75 6.21 4.73
N ARG A 20 32.84 6.59 3.81
CA ARG A 20 31.49 6.05 3.62
C ARG A 20 31.57 4.54 3.44
N SER A 21 31.60 3.82 4.56
CA SER A 21 32.04 2.43 4.64
C SER A 21 30.96 1.43 4.22
N VAL A 22 29.82 1.90 3.71
CA VAL A 22 28.66 1.07 3.40
C VAL A 22 28.32 1.24 1.93
N HIS A 23 28.73 0.25 1.14
CA HIS A 23 28.30 0.11 -0.24
C HIS A 23 27.09 -0.82 -0.29
N LEU A 24 25.95 -0.29 -0.73
CA LEU A 24 24.81 -1.10 -1.14
C LEU A 24 25.11 -1.66 -2.53
N GLU A 25 25.03 -2.98 -2.66
CA GLU A 25 25.17 -3.62 -3.96
C GLU A 25 23.96 -3.29 -4.84
N ARG A 26 24.20 -3.03 -6.14
CA ARG A 26 23.14 -2.64 -7.06
C ARG A 26 22.07 -3.72 -7.20
N HIS A 27 22.48 -5.00 -7.15
CA HIS A 27 21.54 -6.12 -7.22
C HIS A 27 20.59 -6.13 -6.03
N THR A 28 21.02 -5.70 -4.84
CA THR A 28 20.16 -5.64 -3.64
C THR A 28 19.00 -4.66 -3.86
N LEU A 29 19.27 -3.45 -4.33
CA LEU A 29 18.22 -2.46 -4.62
C LEU A 29 17.25 -2.94 -5.72
N LEU A 30 17.77 -3.63 -6.74
CA LEU A 30 16.96 -4.20 -7.81
C LEU A 30 16.07 -5.35 -7.32
N ILE A 31 16.63 -6.30 -6.56
CA ILE A 31 15.89 -7.46 -6.04
C ILE A 31 14.79 -7.00 -5.10
N TRP A 32 15.12 -6.19 -4.09
CA TRP A 32 14.12 -5.70 -3.13
C TRP A 32 13.11 -4.76 -3.78
N GLY A 33 13.54 -3.93 -4.74
CA GLY A 33 12.64 -3.08 -5.51
C GLY A 33 11.65 -3.87 -6.35
N LEU A 34 12.13 -4.87 -7.09
CA LEU A 34 11.28 -5.73 -7.90
C LEU A 34 10.32 -6.55 -7.04
N THR A 35 10.81 -7.18 -5.97
CA THR A 35 9.99 -8.00 -5.08
C THR A 35 8.92 -7.18 -4.38
N GLY A 36 9.27 -6.04 -3.78
CA GLY A 36 8.29 -5.17 -3.13
C GLY A 36 7.28 -4.59 -4.11
N GLY A 37 7.74 -4.23 -5.32
CA GLY A 37 6.90 -3.73 -6.40
C GLY A 37 5.88 -4.76 -6.88
N LEU A 38 6.33 -5.99 -7.14
CA LEU A 38 5.47 -7.11 -7.55
C LEU A 38 4.47 -7.48 -6.46
N LEU A 39 4.90 -7.52 -5.20
CA LEU A 39 4.00 -7.74 -4.06
C LEU A 39 2.90 -6.69 -4.04
N CYS A 40 3.24 -5.41 -4.10
CA CYS A 40 2.22 -4.34 -4.07
C CYS A 40 1.29 -4.38 -5.29
N ALA A 41 1.83 -4.62 -6.49
CA ALA A 41 1.04 -4.60 -7.71
C ALA A 41 0.13 -5.83 -7.87
N MET A 42 0.63 -7.03 -7.52
CA MET A 42 -0.03 -8.29 -7.90
C MET A 42 -0.90 -8.91 -6.80
N THR A 43 -0.70 -8.57 -5.53
CA THR A 43 -1.43 -9.24 -4.42
C THR A 43 -2.94 -9.25 -4.62
N GLU A 44 -3.55 -8.11 -4.94
CA GLU A 44 -5.02 -8.01 -5.14
C GLU A 44 -5.51 -8.75 -6.41
N SER A 45 -4.68 -8.81 -7.46
CA SER A 45 -5.02 -9.51 -8.70
C SER A 45 -4.95 -11.03 -8.59
N VAL A 46 -4.06 -11.53 -7.73
CA VAL A 46 -3.85 -12.98 -7.54
C VAL A 46 -4.79 -13.53 -6.46
N LEU A 47 -5.02 -12.76 -5.39
CA LEU A 47 -5.76 -13.19 -4.21
C LEU A 47 -7.11 -12.46 -4.09
N THR A 48 -7.95 -12.62 -5.11
CA THR A 48 -9.25 -11.95 -5.20
C THR A 48 -10.32 -12.64 -4.33
N SER A 49 -11.30 -11.85 -3.86
CA SER A 49 -12.46 -12.35 -3.10
C SER A 49 -13.31 -13.38 -3.86
N GLN A 50 -13.26 -13.38 -5.19
CA GLN A 50 -13.95 -14.36 -6.04
C GLN A 50 -13.42 -15.78 -5.83
N TRP A 51 -12.11 -15.94 -5.64
CA TRP A 51 -11.46 -17.25 -5.47
C TRP A 51 -11.44 -17.71 -4.02
N ILE A 52 -11.29 -16.76 -3.08
CA ILE A 52 -11.24 -17.03 -1.63
C ILE A 52 -12.25 -16.12 -0.92
N PRO A 53 -13.50 -16.59 -0.74
CA PRO A 53 -14.56 -15.80 -0.11
C PRO A 53 -14.28 -15.49 1.36
N SER A 54 -13.71 -16.45 2.10
CA SER A 54 -13.39 -16.29 3.52
C SER A 54 -12.24 -15.29 3.73
N SER A 55 -12.52 -14.22 4.47
CA SER A 55 -11.55 -13.18 4.81
C SER A 55 -10.32 -13.71 5.56
N LYS A 56 -10.52 -14.65 6.49
CA LYS A 56 -9.42 -15.27 7.27
C LYS A 56 -8.51 -16.13 6.39
N LEU A 57 -9.09 -16.93 5.48
CA LEU A 57 -8.29 -17.73 4.54
C LEU A 57 -7.56 -16.83 3.53
N ARG A 58 -8.19 -15.74 3.08
CA ARG A 58 -7.54 -14.77 2.20
C ARG A 58 -6.36 -14.09 2.89
N ALA A 59 -6.51 -13.67 4.15
CA ALA A 59 -5.42 -13.13 4.96
C ALA A 59 -4.23 -14.12 5.07
N LEU A 60 -4.50 -15.39 5.37
CA LEU A 60 -3.46 -16.43 5.41
C LEU A 60 -2.79 -16.62 4.04
N ALA A 61 -3.56 -16.61 2.96
CA ALA A 61 -3.02 -16.71 1.60
C ALA A 61 -2.09 -15.52 1.27
N VAL A 62 -2.46 -14.30 1.67
CA VAL A 62 -1.62 -13.11 1.49
C VAL A 62 -0.33 -13.22 2.31
N LEU A 63 -0.40 -13.71 3.54
CA LEU A 63 0.79 -13.91 4.39
C LEU A 63 1.73 -14.97 3.85
N MET A 64 1.20 -16.07 3.30
CA MET A 64 1.99 -17.09 2.61
C MET A 64 2.65 -16.51 1.34
N TRP A 65 1.89 -15.75 0.55
CA TRP A 65 2.39 -15.06 -0.64
C TRP A 65 3.52 -14.08 -0.28
N LEU A 66 3.32 -13.26 0.75
CA LEU A 66 4.33 -12.34 1.27
C LEU A 66 5.60 -13.08 1.71
N SER A 67 5.44 -14.16 2.48
CA SER A 67 6.55 -14.97 3.00
C SER A 67 7.33 -15.63 1.85
N PHE A 68 6.65 -16.14 0.84
CA PHE A 68 7.27 -16.75 -0.34
C PHE A 68 8.16 -15.74 -1.08
N TRP A 69 7.64 -14.55 -1.36
CA TRP A 69 8.36 -13.52 -2.11
C TRP A 69 9.51 -12.91 -1.30
N LEU A 70 9.27 -12.51 -0.04
CA LEU A 70 10.33 -11.96 0.82
C LEU A 70 11.42 -13.01 1.11
N GLY A 71 11.03 -14.26 1.36
CA GLY A 71 11.96 -15.37 1.55
C GLY A 71 12.81 -15.65 0.30
N SER A 72 12.20 -15.63 -0.88
CA SER A 72 12.92 -15.80 -2.14
C SER A 72 13.91 -14.66 -2.40
N ALA A 73 13.48 -13.41 -2.20
CA ALA A 73 14.35 -12.23 -2.30
C ALA A 73 15.51 -12.29 -1.31
N ALA A 74 15.25 -12.70 -0.06
CA ALA A 74 16.25 -12.88 0.97
C ALA A 74 17.33 -13.88 0.56
N LEU A 75 16.93 -15.05 0.08
CA LEU A 75 17.85 -16.11 -0.33
C LEU A 75 18.67 -15.68 -1.56
N LEU A 76 18.03 -15.02 -2.53
CA LEU A 76 18.70 -14.52 -3.74
C LEU A 76 19.71 -13.42 -3.41
N ASP A 77 19.31 -12.40 -2.64
CA ASP A 77 20.16 -11.29 -2.26
C ASP A 77 21.34 -11.78 -1.41
N HIS A 78 21.10 -12.67 -0.45
CA HIS A 78 22.15 -13.27 0.36
C HIS A 78 23.12 -14.12 -0.47
N GLY A 79 22.61 -14.94 -1.38
CA GLY A 79 23.41 -15.77 -2.27
C GLY A 79 24.31 -14.95 -3.20
N LEU A 80 23.75 -13.92 -3.85
CA LEU A 80 24.48 -13.03 -4.75
C LEU A 80 25.49 -12.17 -4.00
N THR A 81 25.11 -11.63 -2.85
CA THR A 81 26.02 -10.83 -2.01
C THR A 81 27.18 -11.65 -1.50
N ARG A 82 26.96 -12.91 -1.09
CA ARG A 82 28.04 -13.83 -0.71
C ARG A 82 28.97 -14.14 -1.88
N ARG A 83 28.44 -14.39 -3.07
CA ARG A 83 29.23 -14.66 -4.29
C ARG A 83 30.08 -13.45 -4.67
N ALA A 84 29.48 -12.27 -4.75
CA ALA A 84 30.17 -11.04 -5.11
C ALA A 84 31.34 -10.73 -4.16
N ARG A 85 31.13 -10.90 -2.84
CA ARG A 85 32.17 -10.66 -1.84
C ARG A 85 33.29 -11.70 -1.84
N ARG A 86 32.96 -12.98 -2.08
CA ARG A 86 33.98 -14.03 -2.23
C ARG A 86 34.90 -13.77 -3.43
N ILE A 87 34.39 -13.15 -4.49
CA ILE A 87 35.19 -12.79 -5.66
C ILE A 87 36.12 -11.60 -5.36
N ARG A 88 35.75 -10.73 -4.42
CA ARG A 88 36.52 -9.51 -4.07
C ARG A 88 37.42 -9.67 -2.83
N ASP A 89 37.40 -10.83 -2.17
CA ASP A 89 38.07 -11.08 -0.88
C ASP A 89 37.81 -9.99 0.18
N GLU A 90 36.60 -9.42 0.18
CA GLU A 90 36.21 -8.34 1.10
C GLU A 90 35.56 -8.89 2.38
N THR A 91 36.03 -8.40 3.55
CA THR A 91 35.36 -8.63 4.84
C THR A 91 34.22 -7.64 5.04
N VAL A 92 33.15 -8.05 5.75
CA VAL A 92 31.96 -7.21 5.95
C VAL A 92 32.28 -6.11 6.98
N PRO A 93 32.14 -4.81 6.65
CA PRO A 93 32.29 -3.73 7.61
C PRO A 93 31.26 -3.85 8.73
N PHE A 94 31.66 -3.56 9.96
CA PHE A 94 30.76 -3.62 11.13
C PHE A 94 29.47 -2.81 10.93
N ALA A 95 29.58 -1.57 10.42
CA ALA A 95 28.44 -0.71 10.15
C ALA A 95 27.45 -1.33 9.17
N GLN A 96 27.96 -1.94 8.09
CA GLN A 96 27.12 -2.63 7.11
C GLN A 96 26.35 -3.80 7.74
N ALA A 97 27.00 -4.60 8.60
CA ALA A 97 26.34 -5.69 9.29
C ALA A 97 25.21 -5.21 10.21
N GLN A 98 25.39 -4.09 10.92
CA GLN A 98 24.35 -3.53 11.79
C GLN A 98 23.18 -2.95 10.99
N ILE A 99 23.45 -2.22 9.90
CA ILE A 99 22.38 -1.67 9.05
C ILE A 99 21.60 -2.79 8.38
N THR A 100 22.25 -3.83 7.89
CA THR A 100 21.57 -5.01 7.34
C THR A 100 20.67 -5.67 8.40
N ARG A 101 21.11 -5.77 9.66
CA ARG A 101 20.24 -6.28 10.75
C ARG A 101 19.04 -5.36 10.98
N ALA A 102 19.23 -4.05 11.02
CA ALA A 102 18.15 -3.09 11.15
C ALA A 102 17.15 -3.20 9.99
N TRP A 103 17.63 -3.38 8.75
CA TRP A 103 16.81 -3.64 7.58
C TRP A 103 15.95 -4.91 7.75
N TRP A 104 16.54 -6.00 8.22
CA TRP A 104 15.78 -7.24 8.52
C TRP A 104 14.74 -7.04 9.61
N LEU A 105 15.05 -6.25 10.66
CA LEU A 105 14.09 -5.91 11.71
C LEU A 105 12.93 -5.09 11.17
N LEU A 106 13.18 -4.13 10.26
CA LEU A 106 12.13 -3.35 9.63
C LEU A 106 11.23 -4.21 8.72
N LEU A 107 11.81 -5.15 7.96
CA LEU A 107 11.03 -6.10 7.18
C LEU A 107 10.19 -7.03 8.09
N GLY A 108 10.78 -7.52 9.18
CA GLY A 108 10.06 -8.31 10.18
C GLY A 108 8.90 -7.53 10.81
N LEU A 109 9.13 -6.25 11.11
CA LEU A 109 8.08 -5.34 11.59
C LEU A 109 6.99 -5.13 10.55
N GLY A 110 7.34 -5.01 9.27
CA GLY A 110 6.37 -4.92 8.17
C GLY A 110 5.50 -6.17 8.04
N VAL A 111 6.10 -7.36 8.20
CA VAL A 111 5.35 -8.64 8.21
C VAL A 111 4.43 -8.71 9.42
N LEU A 112 4.94 -8.42 10.63
CA LEU A 112 4.13 -8.42 11.86
C LEU A 112 2.99 -7.38 11.80
N GLY A 113 3.26 -6.19 11.27
CA GLY A 113 2.25 -5.16 11.04
C GLY A 113 1.21 -5.61 10.02
N SER A 114 1.61 -6.33 8.97
CA SER A 114 0.67 -6.89 7.99
C SER A 114 -0.23 -7.95 8.64
N VAL A 115 0.33 -8.84 9.47
CA VAL A 115 -0.46 -9.80 10.28
C VAL A 115 -1.45 -9.03 11.15
N ALA A 116 -0.99 -8.01 11.89
CA ALA A 116 -1.85 -7.22 12.74
C ALA A 116 -3.01 -6.58 11.95
N PHE A 117 -2.72 -5.99 10.79
CA PHE A 117 -3.74 -5.33 9.98
C PHE A 117 -4.75 -6.27 9.34
N PHE A 118 -4.36 -7.50 8.99
CA PHE A 118 -5.29 -8.47 8.43
C PHE A 118 -6.24 -9.07 9.48
N PHE A 119 -5.79 -9.26 10.71
CA PHE A 119 -6.59 -9.92 11.75
C PHE A 119 -7.31 -8.95 12.70
N TYR A 120 -6.75 -7.76 12.92
CA TYR A 120 -7.30 -6.77 13.86
C TYR A 120 -7.81 -5.49 13.16
N GLY A 121 -7.78 -5.45 11.83
CA GLY A 121 -8.23 -4.31 11.03
C GLY A 121 -7.12 -3.29 10.76
N GLY A 122 -7.40 -2.32 9.88
CA GLY A 122 -6.40 -1.34 9.42
C GLY A 122 -5.71 -1.68 8.10
N GLY A 123 -6.25 -2.61 7.31
CA GLY A 123 -5.73 -2.97 5.98
C GLY A 123 -5.54 -1.78 5.03
N LEU A 124 -6.30 -0.69 5.21
CA LEU A 124 -6.11 0.55 4.46
C LEU A 124 -4.74 1.21 4.67
N MET A 125 -4.11 0.97 5.81
CA MET A 125 -2.82 1.55 6.19
C MET A 125 -1.63 0.71 5.76
N ILE A 126 -1.86 -0.52 5.24
CA ILE A 126 -0.79 -1.49 4.98
C ILE A 126 0.29 -0.93 4.05
N TYR A 127 -0.12 -0.36 2.91
CA TYR A 127 0.82 0.15 1.91
C TYR A 127 1.56 1.40 2.40
N ALA A 128 0.89 2.28 3.14
CA ALA A 128 1.55 3.44 3.73
C ALA A 128 2.57 3.03 4.80
N MET A 129 2.26 2.04 5.64
CA MET A 129 3.22 1.46 6.58
C MET A 129 4.43 0.91 5.82
N TRP A 130 4.24 0.13 4.76
CA TRP A 130 5.34 -0.40 3.95
C TRP A 130 6.18 0.69 3.29
N ILE A 131 5.57 1.78 2.81
CA ILE A 131 6.28 2.96 2.30
C ILE A 131 7.13 3.60 3.40
N VAL A 132 6.58 3.80 4.61
CA VAL A 132 7.31 4.38 5.75
C VAL A 132 8.48 3.48 6.17
N LEU A 133 8.28 2.16 6.28
CA LEU A 133 9.33 1.21 6.63
C LEU A 133 10.43 1.15 5.56
N LEU A 134 10.06 1.20 4.28
CA LEU A 134 10.99 1.32 3.16
C LEU A 134 11.82 2.61 3.27
N GLY A 135 11.16 3.73 3.55
CA GLY A 135 11.81 5.02 3.72
C GLY A 135 12.77 5.04 4.91
N MET A 136 12.37 4.46 6.04
CA MET A 136 13.22 4.28 7.21
C MET A 136 14.46 3.45 6.90
N GLY A 137 14.29 2.31 6.23
CA GLY A 137 15.41 1.47 5.84
C GLY A 137 16.35 2.18 4.87
N THR A 138 15.80 2.87 3.87
CA THR A 138 16.58 3.67 2.90
C THR A 138 17.33 4.81 3.59
N TYR A 139 16.69 5.50 4.55
CA TYR A 139 17.31 6.55 5.35
C TYR A 139 18.49 6.02 6.17
N LEU A 140 18.32 4.89 6.86
CA LEU A 140 19.40 4.24 7.62
C LEU A 140 20.59 3.89 6.73
N PHE A 141 20.36 3.39 5.52
CA PHE A 141 21.44 3.19 4.55
C PHE A 141 22.05 4.51 4.05
N GLY A 142 21.24 5.56 3.91
CA GLY A 142 21.68 6.90 3.50
C GLY A 142 22.67 7.53 4.47
N LEU A 143 22.42 7.43 5.77
CA LEU A 143 23.26 7.98 6.85
C LEU A 143 24.73 7.54 6.76
N PHE A 144 25.00 6.34 6.24
CA PHE A 144 26.34 5.77 6.16
C PHE A 144 26.88 5.61 4.73
N SER A 145 26.10 6.00 3.71
CA SER A 145 26.49 5.85 2.30
C SER A 145 26.60 7.16 1.55
N ARG A 146 25.49 7.88 1.33
CA ARG A 146 25.40 9.04 0.43
C ARG A 146 24.27 9.97 0.85
N SER A 147 24.51 11.27 0.80
CA SER A 147 23.52 12.29 1.19
C SER A 147 22.21 12.23 0.39
N LEU A 148 22.26 11.85 -0.90
CA LEU A 148 21.02 11.78 -1.69
C LEU A 148 20.12 10.62 -1.26
N ILE A 149 20.70 9.47 -0.88
CA ILE A 149 19.93 8.30 -0.42
C ILE A 149 19.22 8.63 0.90
N GLU A 150 19.86 9.38 1.78
CA GLU A 150 19.25 9.91 3.00
C GLU A 150 18.01 10.75 2.68
N TRP A 151 18.13 11.70 1.74
CA TRP A 151 17.02 12.58 1.33
C TRP A 151 15.88 11.80 0.68
N ILE A 152 16.20 10.80 -0.14
CA ILE A 152 15.21 9.88 -0.71
C ILE A 152 14.50 9.09 0.41
N GLY A 153 15.23 8.63 1.42
CA GLY A 153 14.65 7.96 2.59
C GLY A 153 13.63 8.85 3.31
N ILE A 154 14.00 10.11 3.60
CA ILE A 154 13.11 11.10 4.22
C ILE A 154 11.89 11.37 3.34
N ALA A 155 12.10 11.60 2.03
CA ALA A 155 11.01 11.84 1.09
C ALA A 155 10.04 10.66 1.03
N THR A 156 10.55 9.42 1.08
CA THR A 156 9.72 8.21 1.11
C THR A 156 8.90 8.12 2.40
N ILE A 157 9.48 8.43 3.56
CA ILE A 157 8.74 8.49 4.83
C ILE A 157 7.61 9.52 4.74
N LEU A 158 7.93 10.73 4.29
CA LEU A 158 6.95 11.82 4.14
C LEU A 158 5.84 11.44 3.15
N LEU A 159 6.16 10.74 2.07
CA LEU A 159 5.18 10.25 1.10
C LEU A 159 4.18 9.27 1.75
N GLY A 160 4.67 8.33 2.57
CA GLY A 160 3.81 7.39 3.29
C GLY A 160 2.90 8.09 4.31
N ILE A 161 3.44 9.05 5.07
CA ILE A 161 2.67 9.84 6.04
C ILE A 161 1.65 10.73 5.32
N ALA A 162 2.06 11.45 4.27
CA ALA A 162 1.18 12.31 3.50
C ALA A 162 0.05 11.50 2.85
N GLY A 163 0.33 10.30 2.35
CA GLY A 163 -0.68 9.40 1.81
C GLY A 163 -1.74 8.98 2.84
N LEU A 164 -1.35 8.78 4.11
CA LEU A 164 -2.30 8.51 5.20
C LEU A 164 -3.10 9.75 5.58
N VAL A 165 -2.44 10.88 5.80
CA VAL A 165 -3.07 12.13 6.25
C VAL A 165 -4.07 12.65 5.22
N SER A 166 -3.77 12.50 3.93
CA SER A 166 -4.69 12.87 2.85
C SER A 166 -5.80 11.86 2.60
N GLY A 167 -5.79 10.72 3.30
CA GLY A 167 -6.82 9.70 3.17
C GLY A 167 -6.86 9.04 1.80
N LEU A 168 -5.73 8.95 1.08
CA LEU A 168 -5.69 8.44 -0.30
C LEU A 168 -6.40 7.08 -0.44
N PRO A 169 -7.12 6.84 -1.56
CA PRO A 169 -7.71 5.55 -1.88
C PRO A 169 -6.71 4.40 -1.77
N LEU A 170 -7.18 3.21 -1.37
CA LEU A 170 -6.33 2.03 -1.26
C LEU A 170 -5.59 1.71 -2.58
N PRO A 171 -6.22 1.79 -3.76
CA PRO A 171 -5.50 1.57 -5.01
C PRO A 171 -4.38 2.59 -5.23
N THR A 172 -4.60 3.85 -4.89
CA THR A 172 -3.59 4.90 -5.05
C THR A 172 -2.40 4.65 -4.14
N THR A 173 -2.62 4.34 -2.85
CA THR A 173 -1.52 4.04 -1.92
C THR A 173 -0.79 2.74 -2.30
N ARG A 174 -1.51 1.75 -2.82
CA ARG A 174 -0.95 0.50 -3.37
C ARG A 174 -0.02 0.75 -4.54
N TRP A 175 -0.47 1.50 -5.55
CA TRP A 175 0.35 1.83 -6.71
C TRP A 175 1.52 2.74 -6.34
N LEU A 176 1.32 3.64 -5.36
CA LEU A 176 2.39 4.46 -4.81
C LEU A 176 3.48 3.60 -4.15
N ALA A 177 3.09 2.62 -3.34
CA ALA A 177 4.03 1.66 -2.76
C ALA A 177 4.73 0.86 -3.85
N ALA A 178 3.98 0.33 -4.83
CA ALA A 178 4.53 -0.40 -5.95
C ALA A 178 5.59 0.42 -6.72
N SER A 179 5.31 1.70 -7.00
CA SER A 179 6.26 2.59 -7.67
C SER A 179 7.47 2.93 -6.79
N CYS A 180 7.30 3.15 -5.49
CA CYS A 180 8.41 3.39 -4.56
C CYS A 180 9.38 2.21 -4.52
N PHE A 181 8.87 0.98 -4.52
CA PHE A 181 9.71 -0.22 -4.60
C PHE A 181 10.28 -0.44 -6.00
N ALA A 182 9.44 -0.60 -7.03
CA ALA A 182 9.85 -1.04 -8.36
C ALA A 182 10.70 -0.02 -9.11
N ILE A 183 10.40 1.27 -8.95
CA ILE A 183 11.07 2.37 -9.65
C ILE A 183 11.99 3.10 -8.68
N GLY A 184 11.49 3.41 -7.48
CA GLY A 184 12.18 4.24 -6.51
C GLY A 184 13.51 3.65 -6.04
N LEU A 185 13.56 2.38 -5.65
CA LEU A 185 14.82 1.75 -5.17
C LEU A 185 15.89 1.65 -6.26
N PRO A 186 15.61 1.12 -7.47
CA PRO A 186 16.61 1.09 -8.55
C PRO A 186 17.09 2.49 -8.95
N LEU A 187 16.17 3.45 -9.04
CA LEU A 187 16.49 4.82 -9.40
C LEU A 187 17.32 5.52 -8.32
N ALA A 188 17.04 5.27 -7.04
CA ALA A 188 17.83 5.79 -5.91
C ALA A 188 19.29 5.33 -6.00
N GLY A 189 19.51 4.05 -6.34
CA GLY A 189 20.86 3.52 -6.57
C GLY A 189 21.58 4.21 -7.73
N LYS A 190 20.88 4.43 -8.86
CA LYS A 190 21.45 5.11 -10.05
C LYS A 190 21.75 6.58 -9.78
N LEU A 191 20.79 7.33 -9.23
CA LEU A 191 20.94 8.75 -8.95
C LEU A 191 21.99 9.02 -7.88
N GLY A 192 22.04 8.19 -6.83
CA GLY A 192 23.04 8.29 -5.77
C GLY A 192 24.47 8.22 -6.32
N LEU A 193 24.69 7.44 -7.39
CA LEU A 193 25.99 7.35 -8.08
C LEU A 193 26.30 8.61 -8.91
N SER A 194 25.32 9.11 -9.67
CA SER A 194 25.54 10.26 -10.56
C SER A 194 25.69 11.60 -9.84
N THR A 195 25.16 11.72 -8.62
CA THR A 195 25.19 12.99 -7.87
C THR A 195 26.29 13.06 -6.81
N ASP A 196 27.19 12.08 -6.77
CA ASP A 196 28.25 12.07 -5.77
C ASP A 196 29.22 13.23 -5.97
N GLY A 197 29.48 14.00 -4.92
CA GLY A 197 30.24 15.25 -5.02
C GLY A 197 29.52 16.42 -5.69
N GLY A 198 28.29 16.23 -6.20
CA GLY A 198 27.48 17.31 -6.79
C GLY A 198 27.00 18.32 -5.76
N GLY A 199 26.88 19.59 -6.19
CA GLY A 199 26.33 20.69 -5.38
C GLY A 199 24.85 20.50 -5.03
N LEU A 200 24.33 21.33 -4.12
CA LEU A 200 22.96 21.22 -3.60
C LEU A 200 21.90 21.24 -4.71
N ALA A 201 22.05 22.10 -5.73
CA ALA A 201 21.12 22.17 -6.85
C ALA A 201 20.95 20.84 -7.61
N VAL A 202 22.06 20.11 -7.85
CA VAL A 202 22.04 18.81 -8.52
C VAL A 202 21.31 17.77 -7.66
N ARG A 203 21.50 17.80 -6.34
CA ARG A 203 20.83 16.89 -5.40
C ARG A 203 19.33 17.17 -5.33
N VAL A 204 18.92 18.45 -5.27
CA VAL A 204 17.52 18.86 -5.30
C VAL A 204 16.86 18.44 -6.61
N ALA A 205 17.53 18.65 -7.75
CA ALA A 205 17.02 18.22 -9.06
C ALA A 205 16.88 16.70 -9.14
N ALA A 206 17.86 15.94 -8.63
CA ALA A 206 17.78 14.48 -8.59
C ALA A 206 16.67 13.96 -7.66
N LEU A 207 16.47 14.60 -6.51
CA LEU A 207 15.34 14.28 -5.62
C LEU A 207 14.00 14.59 -6.29
N GLY A 208 13.89 15.73 -6.98
CA GLY A 208 12.70 16.09 -7.77
C GLY A 208 12.41 15.07 -8.87
N LEU A 209 13.44 14.67 -9.62
CA LEU A 209 13.34 13.61 -10.63
C LEU A 209 12.87 12.28 -10.02
N TRP A 210 13.44 11.91 -8.86
CA TRP A 210 13.05 10.70 -8.14
C TRP A 210 11.58 10.76 -7.70
N LEU A 211 11.14 11.88 -7.12
CA LEU A 211 9.76 12.10 -6.69
C LEU A 211 8.80 11.97 -7.86
N VAL A 212 9.07 12.65 -8.97
CA VAL A 212 8.26 12.56 -10.20
C VAL A 212 8.19 11.12 -10.70
N ALA A 213 9.31 10.41 -10.72
CA ALA A 213 9.37 9.03 -11.19
C ALA A 213 8.56 8.04 -10.33
N VAL A 214 8.38 8.30 -9.03
CA VAL A 214 7.59 7.42 -8.16
C VAL A 214 6.12 7.85 -8.05
N THR A 215 5.82 9.15 -8.09
CA THR A 215 4.43 9.63 -7.93
C THR A 215 3.66 9.61 -9.23
N VAL A 216 4.26 10.00 -10.36
CA VAL A 216 3.53 10.11 -11.64
C VAL A 216 2.98 8.75 -12.11
N PRO A 217 3.75 7.65 -12.15
CA PRO A 217 3.19 6.35 -12.55
C PRO A 217 2.08 5.89 -11.61
N ALA A 218 2.25 6.08 -10.30
CA ALA A 218 1.23 5.70 -9.33
C ALA A 218 -0.08 6.47 -9.54
N LEU A 219 0.01 7.79 -9.74
CA LEU A 219 -1.14 8.64 -10.02
C LEU A 219 -1.77 8.30 -11.35
N LEU A 220 -0.99 8.14 -12.43
CA LEU A 220 -1.50 7.78 -13.76
C LEU A 220 -2.21 6.42 -13.75
N ILE A 221 -1.68 5.40 -13.07
CA ILE A 221 -2.32 4.09 -12.99
C ILE A 221 -3.59 4.17 -12.14
N SER A 222 -3.58 4.97 -11.06
CA SER A 222 -4.76 5.13 -10.19
C SER A 222 -5.85 6.02 -10.80
N ALA A 223 -5.48 6.98 -11.64
CA ALA A 223 -6.37 7.92 -12.31
C ALA A 223 -6.76 7.44 -13.71
N ALA A 224 -6.05 6.45 -14.27
CA ALA A 224 -6.52 5.73 -15.43
C ALA A 224 -7.93 5.27 -15.08
N PRO A 225 -8.96 5.72 -15.84
CA PRO A 225 -10.31 5.25 -15.59
C PRO A 225 -10.20 3.75 -15.55
N SER A 226 -10.73 3.13 -14.49
CA SER A 226 -10.89 1.67 -14.47
C SER A 226 -11.38 1.33 -15.87
N LEU A 227 -10.66 0.49 -16.61
CA LEU A 227 -11.02 0.08 -17.98
C LEU A 227 -12.37 -0.66 -18.03
N ALA A 228 -13.21 -0.51 -17.00
CA ALA A 228 -14.64 -0.49 -17.07
C ALA A 228 -15.10 0.39 -18.23
N SER A 229 -15.13 -0.22 -19.42
CA SER A 229 -15.88 0.26 -20.56
C SER A 229 -17.25 0.70 -20.06
N ALA A 230 -17.70 1.87 -20.51
CA ALA A 230 -19.09 2.23 -20.32
C ALA A 230 -19.94 1.08 -20.88
N PRO A 231 -20.88 0.53 -20.09
CA PRO A 231 -21.81 -0.46 -20.61
C PRO A 231 -22.50 0.12 -21.84
N ALA A 232 -22.57 -0.65 -22.93
CA ALA A 232 -23.23 -0.21 -24.15
C ALA A 232 -24.76 -0.11 -23.98
N ALA A 233 -25.30 -0.74 -22.93
CA ALA A 233 -26.73 -0.81 -22.67
C ALA A 233 -27.28 0.53 -22.16
N SER A 234 -28.42 0.93 -22.73
CA SER A 234 -29.16 2.11 -22.29
C SER A 234 -29.64 1.93 -20.84
N PRO A 235 -29.59 2.98 -20.00
CA PRO A 235 -30.05 2.89 -18.62
C PRO A 235 -31.54 2.59 -18.51
N VAL A 236 -31.90 1.58 -17.72
CA VAL A 236 -33.28 1.19 -17.41
C VAL A 236 -33.55 1.49 -15.93
N PRO A 237 -34.71 2.05 -15.54
CA PRO A 237 -35.03 2.24 -14.12
C PRO A 237 -35.14 0.89 -13.42
N ILE A 238 -34.74 0.82 -12.14
CA ILE A 238 -34.79 -0.42 -11.34
C ILE A 238 -36.18 -1.08 -11.34
N SER A 239 -37.26 -0.29 -11.45
CA SER A 239 -38.64 -0.78 -11.53
C SER A 239 -38.97 -1.53 -12.83
N ALA A 240 -38.20 -1.30 -13.90
CA ALA A 240 -38.36 -1.96 -15.20
C ALA A 240 -37.26 -3.00 -15.48
N LEU A 241 -36.41 -3.28 -14.49
CA LEU A 241 -35.35 -4.27 -14.61
C LEU A 241 -35.92 -5.68 -14.78
N HIS A 242 -35.56 -6.31 -15.90
CA HIS A 242 -35.77 -7.74 -16.11
C HIS A 242 -34.39 -8.41 -16.12
N PRO A 243 -33.98 -9.06 -15.01
CA PRO A 243 -32.67 -9.67 -14.91
C PRO A 243 -32.55 -10.76 -15.97
N GLY A 244 -31.57 -10.60 -16.85
CA GLY A 244 -31.36 -11.47 -17.99
C GLY A 244 -29.87 -11.56 -18.36
N PRO A 245 -29.53 -12.48 -19.28
CA PRO A 245 -28.17 -12.64 -19.74
C PRO A 245 -27.68 -11.37 -20.46
N GLY A 246 -26.39 -11.06 -20.30
CA GLY A 246 -25.76 -9.89 -20.92
C GLY A 246 -25.57 -8.69 -19.99
N GLU A 247 -25.05 -7.61 -20.56
CA GLU A 247 -24.73 -6.38 -19.84
C GLU A 247 -25.93 -5.42 -19.85
N GLN A 248 -26.37 -4.98 -18.67
CA GLN A 248 -27.49 -4.06 -18.50
C GLN A 248 -27.09 -2.90 -17.57
N THR A 249 -27.57 -1.71 -17.86
CA THR A 249 -27.37 -0.54 -16.99
C THR A 249 -28.66 -0.24 -16.25
N VAL A 250 -28.60 -0.13 -14.92
CA VAL A 250 -29.77 0.19 -14.09
C VAL A 250 -29.60 1.53 -13.38
N VAL A 251 -30.66 2.33 -13.39
CA VAL A 251 -30.75 3.58 -12.64
C VAL A 251 -31.43 3.31 -11.30
N LEU A 252 -30.74 3.62 -10.21
CA LEU A 252 -31.34 3.84 -8.91
C LEU A 252 -31.63 5.34 -8.77
N PRO A 253 -32.90 5.76 -8.76
CA PRO A 253 -33.23 7.16 -8.55
C PRO A 253 -32.90 7.60 -7.10
N ALA A 254 -32.70 8.90 -6.92
CA ALA A 254 -32.65 9.49 -5.59
C ALA A 254 -33.95 9.19 -4.81
N GLY A 255 -33.84 8.97 -3.50
CA GLY A 255 -34.92 8.52 -2.64
C GLY A 255 -35.15 7.01 -2.65
N THR A 256 -34.41 6.22 -3.45
CA THR A 256 -34.55 4.75 -3.42
C THR A 256 -34.03 4.21 -2.09
N LEU A 257 -34.88 3.43 -1.41
CA LEU A 257 -34.47 2.67 -0.23
C LEU A 257 -33.66 1.44 -0.66
N VAL A 258 -32.42 1.37 -0.20
CA VAL A 258 -31.50 0.25 -0.44
C VAL A 258 -31.16 -0.38 0.90
N ALA A 259 -31.11 -1.70 0.94
CA ALA A 259 -30.71 -2.45 2.12
C ALA A 259 -29.21 -2.78 2.04
N ILE A 260 -28.41 -2.22 2.96
CA ILE A 260 -27.04 -2.71 3.15
C ILE A 260 -27.11 -3.93 4.06
N ARG A 261 -26.60 -5.05 3.56
CA ARG A 261 -26.35 -6.24 4.39
C ARG A 261 -24.94 -6.18 4.93
N LEU A 262 -24.82 -6.15 6.26
CA LEU A 262 -23.54 -6.20 6.95
C LEU A 262 -23.22 -7.67 7.24
N ASP A 263 -22.14 -8.18 6.64
CA ASP A 263 -21.58 -9.47 7.01
C ASP A 263 -20.57 -9.25 8.15
N LEU A 264 -20.96 -9.62 9.37
CA LEU A 264 -20.18 -9.44 10.59
C LEU A 264 -19.54 -10.76 10.98
N ASP A 265 -18.23 -10.87 10.81
CA ASP A 265 -17.43 -11.98 11.35
C ASP A 265 -16.95 -11.58 12.77
N SER A 266 -17.71 -11.97 13.80
CA SER A 266 -17.40 -11.71 15.20
C SER A 266 -17.57 -12.97 16.05
N PRO A 267 -16.65 -13.24 17.01
CA PRO A 267 -16.83 -14.32 17.96
C PRO A 267 -17.88 -14.02 19.04
N LEU A 268 -18.30 -12.74 19.18
CA LEU A 268 -19.20 -12.28 20.24
C LEU A 268 -20.59 -11.90 19.72
N LEU A 269 -20.70 -11.59 18.43
CA LEU A 269 -21.92 -11.07 17.81
C LEU A 269 -22.18 -11.84 16.53
N SER A 270 -23.41 -12.35 16.37
CA SER A 270 -23.90 -12.87 15.10
C SER A 270 -24.91 -11.89 14.53
N ALA A 271 -24.69 -11.44 13.29
CA ALA A 271 -25.72 -10.68 12.58
C ALA A 271 -26.88 -11.62 12.24
N SER A 272 -28.10 -11.19 12.54
CA SER A 272 -29.29 -11.92 12.07
C SER A 272 -29.26 -11.97 10.53
N PRO A 273 -29.67 -13.09 9.89
CA PRO A 273 -29.82 -13.16 8.44
C PRO A 273 -30.78 -12.10 7.88
N SER A 274 -31.70 -11.61 8.72
CA SER A 274 -32.65 -10.53 8.42
C SER A 274 -32.18 -9.13 8.82
N ALA A 275 -30.97 -8.98 9.38
CA ALA A 275 -30.43 -7.67 9.72
C ALA A 275 -29.98 -6.95 8.45
N PHE A 276 -30.66 -5.85 8.13
CA PHE A 276 -30.27 -4.93 7.08
C PHE A 276 -30.26 -3.51 7.64
N LEU A 277 -29.32 -2.69 7.17
CA LEU A 277 -29.29 -1.26 7.42
C LEU A 277 -30.01 -0.60 6.24
N PRO A 278 -31.25 -0.10 6.42
CA PRO A 278 -31.92 0.65 5.37
C PRO A 278 -31.19 1.98 5.18
N ILE A 279 -30.76 2.25 3.96
CA ILE A 279 -30.18 3.52 3.55
C ILE A 279 -31.02 4.10 2.41
N THR A 280 -31.02 5.42 2.31
CA THR A 280 -31.66 6.12 1.20
C THR A 280 -30.56 6.61 0.27
N VAL A 281 -30.78 6.43 -1.03
CA VAL A 281 -29.88 6.93 -2.06
C VAL A 281 -30.16 8.43 -2.25
N ASP A 282 -29.20 9.30 -1.92
CA ASP A 282 -29.41 10.75 -1.99
C ASP A 282 -29.33 11.31 -3.42
N GLU A 283 -28.48 10.70 -4.26
CA GLU A 283 -28.27 11.08 -5.65
C GLU A 283 -28.48 9.89 -6.59
N PRO A 284 -28.95 10.08 -7.83
CA PRO A 284 -29.21 8.96 -8.72
C PRO A 284 -27.92 8.23 -9.11
N ILE A 285 -27.87 6.91 -8.85
CA ILE A 285 -26.71 6.07 -9.11
C ILE A 285 -27.02 5.15 -10.30
N LEU A 286 -26.08 5.07 -11.23
CA LEU A 286 -26.12 4.07 -12.30
C LEU A 286 -25.29 2.86 -11.89
N LEU A 287 -25.86 1.67 -12.01
CA LEU A 287 -25.18 0.40 -11.74
C LEU A 287 -25.09 -0.40 -13.04
N SER A 288 -23.97 -1.10 -13.21
CA SER A 288 -23.82 -2.10 -14.27
C SER A 288 -24.15 -3.48 -13.71
N LEU A 289 -24.94 -4.22 -14.49
CA LEU A 289 -25.25 -5.62 -14.25
C LEU A 289 -24.66 -6.44 -15.38
N ARG A 290 -24.11 -7.61 -15.04
CA ARG A 290 -23.76 -8.66 -16.00
C ARG A 290 -24.51 -9.92 -15.60
N ASP A 291 -25.26 -10.46 -16.55
CA ASP A 291 -26.07 -11.68 -16.35
C ASP A 291 -27.05 -11.54 -15.17
N GLY A 292 -27.66 -10.36 -15.04
CA GLY A 292 -28.62 -10.04 -14.00
C GLY A 292 -28.05 -9.81 -12.60
N GLN A 293 -26.72 -9.82 -12.43
CA GLN A 293 -26.02 -9.57 -11.16
C GLN A 293 -25.15 -8.30 -11.24
N PRO A 294 -25.03 -7.49 -10.17
CA PRO A 294 -24.15 -6.34 -10.16
C PRO A 294 -22.71 -6.78 -10.37
N ASP A 295 -22.02 -6.18 -11.33
CA ASP A 295 -20.63 -6.53 -11.65
C ASP A 295 -19.59 -5.69 -10.90
N GLY A 296 -20.06 -4.76 -10.06
CA GLY A 296 -19.24 -3.86 -9.28
C GLY A 296 -19.00 -2.49 -9.93
N ARG A 297 -19.41 -2.26 -11.18
CA ARG A 297 -19.27 -0.93 -11.82
C ARG A 297 -20.45 -0.03 -11.49
N TYR A 298 -20.16 1.22 -11.15
CA TYR A 298 -21.18 2.24 -10.88
C TYR A 298 -20.78 3.59 -11.48
N ARG A 299 -21.75 4.50 -11.62
CA ARG A 299 -21.52 5.87 -12.09
C ARG A 299 -22.43 6.85 -11.36
N LEU A 300 -21.81 7.90 -10.84
CA LEU A 300 -22.49 9.07 -10.29
C LEU A 300 -22.80 10.10 -11.38
N PRO A 301 -23.79 10.98 -11.19
CA PRO A 301 -24.11 12.02 -12.17
C PRO A 301 -22.88 12.89 -12.49
N GLY A 302 -22.58 13.07 -13.78
CA GLY A 302 -21.44 13.87 -14.23
C GLY A 302 -20.05 13.23 -14.04
N GLN A 303 -19.96 12.01 -13.48
CA GLN A 303 -18.69 11.30 -13.29
C GLN A 303 -18.50 10.18 -14.32
N PRO A 304 -17.25 9.75 -14.60
CA PRO A 304 -16.99 8.53 -15.36
C PRO A 304 -17.44 7.29 -14.58
N TRP A 305 -17.56 6.16 -15.28
CA TRP A 305 -17.78 4.86 -14.64
C TRP A 305 -16.60 4.52 -13.70
N GLN A 306 -16.93 4.01 -12.53
CA GLN A 306 -16.03 3.62 -11.44
C GLN A 306 -16.27 2.16 -11.06
N SER A 307 -15.31 1.53 -10.39
CA SER A 307 -15.46 0.18 -9.85
C SER A 307 -15.49 0.21 -8.32
N LEU A 308 -16.41 -0.55 -7.70
CA LEU A 308 -16.48 -0.74 -6.25
C LEU A 308 -15.18 -1.33 -5.68
N GLY A 309 -14.40 -2.04 -6.50
CA GLY A 309 -13.06 -2.54 -6.14
C GLY A 309 -12.01 -1.45 -5.91
N ASP A 310 -12.31 -0.19 -6.24
CA ASP A 310 -11.37 0.93 -6.12
C ASP A 310 -11.29 1.49 -4.68
N GLY A 311 -12.00 0.89 -3.72
CA GLY A 311 -11.92 1.25 -2.28
C GLY A 311 -12.35 2.69 -1.98
N GLN A 312 -13.16 3.28 -2.85
CA GLN A 312 -13.62 4.67 -2.76
C GLN A 312 -14.77 4.86 -1.77
N LEU A 313 -15.59 3.82 -1.55
CA LEU A 313 -16.60 3.78 -0.50
C LEU A 313 -16.00 3.16 0.75
N ARG A 314 -15.85 3.98 1.80
CA ARG A 314 -15.30 3.56 3.09
C ARG A 314 -16.35 3.71 4.17
N LEU A 315 -16.65 2.62 4.86
CA LEU A 315 -17.37 2.69 6.13
C LEU A 315 -16.34 2.79 7.25
N ASN A 316 -16.25 3.95 7.90
CA ASN A 316 -15.46 4.10 9.12
C ASN A 316 -16.39 3.94 10.30
N ILE A 317 -16.06 3.03 11.24
CA ILE A 317 -16.81 2.88 12.49
C ILE A 317 -16.00 3.58 13.57
N ASP A 318 -16.47 4.74 14.01
CA ASP A 318 -15.72 5.60 14.93
C ASP A 318 -15.89 5.15 16.37
N HIS A 319 -17.11 4.79 16.76
CA HIS A 319 -17.40 4.34 18.11
C HIS A 319 -18.57 3.35 18.15
N ILE A 320 -18.50 2.44 19.11
CA ILE A 320 -19.58 1.51 19.46
C ILE A 320 -19.90 1.72 20.93
N GLN A 321 -21.15 2.07 21.25
CA GLN A 321 -21.65 2.18 22.62
C GLN A 321 -22.75 1.16 22.84
N VAL A 322 -22.65 0.42 23.93
CA VAL A 322 -23.76 -0.41 24.42
C VAL A 322 -24.62 0.45 25.32
N ARG A 323 -25.89 0.62 24.98
CA ARG A 323 -26.90 1.28 25.80
C ARG A 323 -27.87 0.22 26.30
N ILE A 324 -28.05 0.12 27.61
CA ILE A 324 -29.06 -0.76 28.20
C ILE A 324 -30.33 0.06 28.40
N SER A 325 -31.45 -0.37 27.83
CA SER A 325 -32.75 0.26 27.96
C SER A 325 -33.77 -0.77 28.46
N GLY A 326 -34.05 -0.75 29.76
CA GLY A 326 -34.93 -1.75 30.38
C GLY A 326 -34.31 -3.16 30.35
N GLN A 327 -34.94 -4.07 29.61
CA GLN A 327 -34.47 -5.46 29.44
C GLN A 327 -33.74 -5.71 28.11
N SER A 328 -33.58 -4.69 27.24
CA SER A 328 -32.80 -4.80 26.00
C SER A 328 -31.45 -4.11 26.13
N ALA A 329 -30.45 -4.66 25.44
CA ALA A 329 -29.17 -4.02 25.19
C ALA A 329 -29.13 -3.60 23.72
N ASP A 330 -29.05 -2.29 23.48
CA ASP A 330 -28.94 -1.70 22.16
C ASP A 330 -27.48 -1.36 21.89
N LEU A 331 -26.97 -1.76 20.73
CA LEU A 331 -25.60 -1.47 20.31
C LEU A 331 -25.63 -0.29 19.34
N LEU A 332 -25.31 0.91 19.84
CA LEU A 332 -25.26 2.13 19.05
C LEU A 332 -23.89 2.23 18.36
N VAL A 333 -23.89 2.10 17.04
CA VAL A 333 -22.69 2.24 16.20
C VAL A 333 -22.73 3.61 15.54
N HIS A 334 -21.73 4.45 15.79
CA HIS A 334 -21.49 5.61 14.96
C HIS A 334 -20.55 5.22 13.82
N ALA A 335 -21.01 5.41 12.59
CA ALA A 335 -20.22 5.13 11.42
C ALA A 335 -20.45 6.18 10.35
N ALA A 336 -19.39 6.55 9.64
CA ALA A 336 -19.41 7.50 8.55
C ALA A 336 -19.02 6.82 7.23
N PHE A 337 -19.81 7.07 6.18
CA PHE A 337 -19.39 6.73 4.82
C PHE A 337 -18.57 7.88 4.24
N HIS A 338 -17.30 7.62 3.92
CA HIS A 338 -16.47 8.57 3.19
C HIS A 338 -16.30 8.11 1.75
N ALA A 339 -16.71 8.97 0.81
CA ALA A 339 -16.31 8.87 -0.58
C ALA A 339 -14.99 9.64 -0.75
N THR A 340 -13.96 9.01 -1.31
CA THR A 340 -12.64 9.65 -1.54
C THR A 340 -12.65 10.71 -2.65
N ASN A 341 -13.81 11.24 -3.04
CA ASN A 341 -13.94 12.28 -4.06
C ASN A 341 -14.60 13.55 -3.45
N PRO A 342 -13.82 14.57 -3.08
CA PRO A 342 -14.28 15.74 -2.32
C PRO A 342 -14.89 16.85 -3.20
N THR A 343 -15.47 16.53 -4.36
CA THR A 343 -16.02 17.59 -5.24
C THR A 343 -17.34 18.19 -4.77
N LEU A 344 -17.90 17.71 -3.66
CA LEU A 344 -18.94 18.43 -2.92
C LEU A 344 -18.66 18.33 -1.41
N GLY A 345 -17.63 19.04 -0.97
CA GLY A 345 -17.74 19.70 0.33
C GLY A 345 -18.77 20.82 0.18
N LEU A 346 -20.03 20.54 0.52
CA LEU A 346 -21.04 21.55 0.81
C LEU A 346 -21.79 21.09 2.08
N PRO A 347 -22.24 22.05 2.90
CA PRO A 347 -22.12 22.07 4.36
C PRO A 347 -22.83 20.96 5.14
#